data_AF-A0A1D8NNF0-F1
#
_entry.id   AF-A0A1D8NNF0-F1
#
_cell.length_a   1.000
_cell.length_b   1.000
_cell.length_c   1.000
_cell.angle_alpha   90.00
_cell.angle_beta   90.00
_cell.angle_gamma   90.00
#
_symmetry.space_group_name_H-M   'P 1'
#
loop_
_entity.id
_entity.type
_entity.pdbx_description
1 polymer ?
#
loop_
_entity_poly.entity_id
_entity_poly.type
_entity_poly.pdbx_seq_one_letter_code
_entity_poly.pdbx_strand_id
1 'polypeptide(L)'
;MHGAKLQVRGSSNKPPHSFFHAMTTIPQSSRKTTLIPPPTQDFAARQQTIRLYPSSNYVFATKDAQVERDVSVQARMQRLKSMYDESGMLRYVEGVFLCHEFGTPYVFLLQLPNNFFKLPGEYLDPDEEDEEGGLLRKLADRLSPENGEDQENSKSWKVLDCLAQWWRPNFEVFMYPFLPPHISRPKECKKTFLISLPEKIAFFVPSNMTFLAVPLFELYDNPARYGPQLCALPHYLSRYNFECVDKNGVVVSQFPGSAPYQQKDGESKLQA
;
A
#
# COMPACT_ATOMS: atom_id res chain seq x y z
N MET A 1 -68.04 -27.96 42.78
CA MET A 1 -67.69 -26.62 42.26
C MET A 1 -66.64 -26.80 41.16
N HIS A 2 -66.88 -26.17 40.00
CA HIS A 2 -65.94 -25.64 38.99
C HIS A 2 -64.62 -26.42 38.76
N GLY A 3 -64.30 -26.96 37.59
CA GLY A 3 -64.46 -26.39 36.24
C GLY A 3 -63.06 -26.17 35.62
N ALA A 4 -62.96 -26.40 34.30
CA ALA A 4 -61.92 -25.96 33.37
C ALA A 4 -60.61 -26.79 33.18
N LYS A 5 -60.52 -27.41 32.00
CA LYS A 5 -59.31 -27.50 31.15
C LYS A 5 -58.78 -26.09 30.88
N LEU A 6 -57.45 -25.91 30.77
CA LEU A 6 -56.87 -25.04 29.74
C LEU A 6 -55.44 -25.46 29.34
N GLN A 7 -55.26 -25.50 28.03
CA GLN A 7 -54.07 -25.74 27.22
C GLN A 7 -53.32 -24.40 27.00
N VAL A 8 -52.04 -24.42 26.60
CA VAL A 8 -51.46 -23.64 25.46
C VAL A 8 -49.91 -23.60 25.46
N ARG A 9 -49.34 -24.10 24.34
CA ARG A 9 -48.14 -23.72 23.52
C ARG A 9 -46.79 -23.38 24.19
N GLY A 10 -45.63 -23.69 23.62
CA GLY A 10 -45.32 -24.13 22.26
C GLY A 10 -43.82 -24.36 22.01
N SER A 11 -43.55 -24.88 20.80
CA SER A 11 -42.31 -24.91 20.00
C SER A 11 -40.96 -24.65 20.69
N SER A 12 -40.11 -25.69 20.81
CA SER A 12 -38.66 -25.49 20.88
C SER A 12 -38.08 -25.44 19.47
N ASN A 13 -37.85 -24.23 18.97
CA ASN A 13 -37.14 -23.96 17.72
C ASN A 13 -35.73 -24.58 17.77
N LYS A 14 -35.42 -25.47 16.81
CA LYS A 14 -34.04 -25.78 16.43
C LYS A 14 -33.45 -24.57 15.69
N PRO A 15 -32.19 -24.16 15.94
CA PRO A 15 -31.58 -23.05 15.23
C PRO A 15 -31.21 -23.46 13.78
N PRO A 16 -31.18 -22.50 12.84
CA PRO A 16 -31.03 -22.79 11.41
C PRO A 16 -29.57 -23.09 11.04
N HIS A 17 -29.41 -23.81 9.92
CA HIS A 17 -28.14 -24.22 9.36
C HIS A 17 -27.19 -23.04 9.11
N SER A 18 -26.02 -23.10 9.76
CA SER A 18 -24.88 -22.21 9.61
C SER A 18 -24.07 -22.56 8.35
N PHE A 19 -23.86 -21.59 7.45
CA PHE A 19 -22.94 -21.74 6.33
C PHE A 19 -21.51 -21.38 6.74
N PHE A 20 -20.58 -22.33 6.60
CA PHE A 20 -19.16 -22.14 6.91
C PHE A 20 -18.33 -22.17 5.62
N HIS A 21 -17.47 -21.16 5.43
CA HIS A 21 -16.43 -21.17 4.40
C HIS A 21 -15.14 -21.76 4.98
N ALA A 22 -14.73 -22.92 4.46
CA ALA A 22 -13.42 -23.50 4.72
C ALA A 22 -12.52 -23.24 3.51
N MET A 23 -11.20 -23.06 3.72
CA MET A 23 -10.23 -23.09 2.62
C MET A 23 -10.13 -24.54 2.10
N THR A 24 -10.96 -24.89 1.13
CA THR A 24 -10.95 -26.19 0.47
C THR A 24 -11.21 -26.01 -1.03
N THR A 25 -10.52 -26.79 -1.85
CA THR A 25 -10.77 -26.90 -3.29
C THR A 25 -11.98 -27.80 -3.60
N ILE A 26 -12.52 -28.49 -2.59
CA ILE A 26 -13.69 -29.37 -2.71
C ILE A 26 -14.96 -28.54 -2.51
N PRO A 27 -15.88 -28.50 -3.48
CA PRO A 27 -17.18 -27.83 -3.33
C PRO A 27 -17.92 -28.32 -2.09
N GLN A 28 -18.68 -27.44 -1.43
CA GLN A 28 -19.42 -27.79 -0.19
C GLN A 28 -20.30 -29.05 -0.36
N SER A 29 -20.92 -29.22 -1.53
CA SER A 29 -21.76 -30.38 -1.87
C SER A 29 -21.01 -31.71 -1.90
N SER A 30 -19.68 -31.68 -2.07
CA SER A 30 -18.81 -32.85 -2.15
C SER A 30 -18.03 -33.11 -0.85
N ARG A 31 -18.23 -32.27 0.18
CA ARG A 31 -17.54 -32.38 1.47
C ARG A 31 -18.19 -33.46 2.33
N LYS A 32 -17.52 -34.59 2.51
CA LYS A 32 -18.00 -35.73 3.31
C LYS A 32 -17.75 -35.59 4.82
N THR A 33 -16.83 -34.73 5.24
CA THR A 33 -16.47 -34.57 6.66
C THR A 33 -17.30 -33.48 7.33
N THR A 34 -17.89 -33.83 8.48
CA THR A 34 -18.60 -32.92 9.39
C THR A 34 -17.72 -32.42 10.54
N LEU A 35 -16.50 -32.95 10.68
CA LEU A 35 -15.53 -32.50 11.67
C LEU A 35 -14.89 -31.19 11.18
N ILE A 36 -15.40 -30.08 11.69
CA ILE A 36 -14.83 -28.75 11.48
C ILE A 36 -13.94 -28.45 12.69
N PRO A 37 -12.67 -28.04 12.50
CA PRO A 37 -11.83 -27.57 13.60
C PRO A 37 -12.52 -26.43 14.36
N PRO A 38 -12.27 -26.26 15.67
CA PRO A 38 -12.77 -25.10 16.41
C PRO A 38 -12.36 -23.80 15.70
N PRO A 39 -13.23 -22.78 15.66
CA PRO A 39 -12.84 -21.49 15.11
C PRO A 39 -11.66 -20.95 15.91
N THR A 40 -10.56 -20.66 15.22
CA THR A 40 -9.37 -20.02 15.80
C THR A 40 -9.52 -18.51 15.75
N GLN A 41 -8.85 -17.80 16.66
CA GLN A 41 -8.77 -16.34 16.56
C GLN A 41 -8.19 -15.94 15.20
N ASP A 42 -8.79 -14.94 14.57
CA ASP A 42 -8.33 -14.46 13.28
C ASP A 42 -6.94 -13.82 13.41
N PHE A 43 -5.95 -14.37 12.69
CA PHE A 43 -4.59 -13.82 12.62
C PHE A 43 -4.59 -12.40 12.06
N ALA A 44 -5.57 -12.05 11.22
CA ALA A 44 -5.70 -10.73 10.62
C ALA A 44 -6.42 -9.71 11.51
N ALA A 45 -6.91 -10.10 12.70
CA ALA A 45 -7.72 -9.24 13.56
C ALA A 45 -7.02 -7.97 14.06
N ARG A 46 -5.67 -7.94 14.07
CA ARG A 46 -4.88 -6.77 14.46
C ARG A 46 -4.15 -6.09 13.29
N GLN A 47 -4.33 -6.61 12.08
CA GLN A 47 -3.71 -6.02 10.89
C GLN A 47 -4.49 -4.77 10.47
N GLN A 48 -3.75 -3.72 10.12
CA GLN A 48 -4.36 -2.49 9.63
C GLN A 48 -4.91 -2.73 8.22
N THR A 49 -6.18 -2.36 8.01
CA THR A 49 -6.83 -2.44 6.70
C THR A 49 -6.59 -1.17 5.89
N ILE A 50 -6.10 -1.34 4.67
CA ILE A 50 -5.86 -0.30 3.67
C ILE A 50 -6.84 -0.52 2.52
N ARG A 51 -7.73 0.45 2.33
CA ARG A 51 -8.66 0.45 1.20
C ARG A 51 -7.94 0.91 -0.07
N LEU A 52 -8.05 0.11 -1.12
CA LEU A 52 -7.50 0.39 -2.44
C LEU A 52 -8.64 0.67 -3.42
N TYR A 53 -8.43 1.64 -4.30
CA TYR A 53 -9.36 1.98 -5.37
C TYR A 53 -8.82 1.53 -6.73
N PRO A 54 -9.69 1.37 -7.75
CA PRO A 54 -9.28 0.94 -9.07
C PRO A 54 -8.28 1.92 -9.69
N SER A 55 -7.28 1.44 -10.43
CA SER A 55 -6.34 2.30 -11.16
C SER A 55 -7.05 3.31 -12.08
N SER A 56 -8.18 2.91 -12.67
CA SER A 56 -9.04 3.75 -13.52
C SER A 56 -9.68 4.96 -12.81
N ASN A 57 -9.68 5.00 -11.48
CA ASN A 57 -10.17 6.16 -10.73
C ASN A 57 -9.17 7.33 -10.73
N TYR A 58 -7.92 7.05 -11.07
CA TYR A 58 -6.83 8.02 -11.04
C TYR A 58 -6.56 8.55 -12.45
N VAL A 59 -6.49 9.87 -12.57
CA VAL A 59 -6.21 10.54 -13.84
C VAL A 59 -4.75 10.94 -13.89
N PHE A 60 -4.05 10.64 -14.98
CA PHE A 60 -2.67 11.05 -15.19
C PHE A 60 -2.62 12.15 -16.24
N ALA A 61 -2.47 13.39 -15.77
CA ALA A 61 -2.21 14.55 -16.61
C ALA A 61 -0.71 14.72 -16.82
N THR A 62 -0.34 15.40 -17.90
CA THR A 62 1.06 15.68 -18.23
C THR A 62 1.40 17.12 -17.87
N LYS A 63 2.60 17.33 -17.32
CA LYS A 63 3.22 18.66 -17.16
C LYS A 63 4.59 18.73 -17.83
N ASP A 64 5.26 19.87 -17.70
CA ASP A 64 6.56 20.11 -18.30
C ASP A 64 7.60 19.06 -17.89
N ALA A 65 8.53 18.81 -18.82
CA ALA A 65 9.55 17.79 -18.63
C ALA A 65 10.45 18.16 -17.45
N GLN A 66 10.71 17.18 -16.59
CA GLN A 66 11.61 17.37 -15.47
C GLN A 66 13.03 16.96 -15.89
N VAL A 67 13.94 17.94 -15.96
CA VAL A 67 15.36 17.67 -16.26
C VAL A 67 15.97 16.81 -15.15
N GLU A 68 16.66 15.75 -15.53
CA GLU A 68 17.40 14.92 -14.59
C GLU A 68 18.59 15.72 -14.04
N ARG A 69 18.70 15.79 -12.71
CA ARG A 69 19.73 16.61 -12.06
C ARG A 69 21.15 16.11 -12.30
N ASP A 70 21.31 14.80 -12.52
CA ASP A 70 22.63 14.17 -12.62
C ASP A 70 22.75 13.43 -13.96
N VAL A 71 23.73 13.82 -14.77
CA VAL A 71 24.01 13.20 -16.08
C VAL A 71 24.66 11.81 -15.97
N SER A 72 25.16 11.46 -14.79
CA SER A 72 25.81 10.17 -14.53
C SER A 72 25.76 9.80 -13.05
N VAL A 73 25.98 8.52 -12.76
CA VAL A 73 26.12 8.03 -11.38
C VAL A 73 27.27 8.75 -10.65
N GLN A 74 28.36 9.05 -11.36
CA GLN A 74 29.50 9.78 -10.79
C GLN A 74 29.13 11.21 -10.39
N ALA A 75 28.40 11.93 -11.26
CA ALA A 75 27.91 13.27 -10.97
C ALA A 75 26.97 13.26 -9.75
N ARG A 76 26.08 12.27 -9.65
CA ARG A 76 25.21 12.08 -8.49
C ARG A 76 26.01 11.88 -7.20
N MET A 77 27.07 11.05 -7.22
CA MET A 77 27.91 10.82 -6.04
C MET A 77 28.71 12.06 -5.65
N GLN A 78 29.17 12.86 -6.63
CA GLN A 78 29.85 14.13 -6.38
C GLN A 78 28.90 15.14 -5.72
N ARG A 79 27.67 15.29 -6.26
CA ARG A 79 26.64 16.16 -5.66
C ARG A 79 26.27 15.71 -4.26
N LEU A 80 26.10 14.40 -4.05
CA LEU A 80 25.86 13.82 -2.73
C LEU A 80 26.98 14.19 -1.74
N LYS A 81 28.24 14.13 -2.17
CA LYS A 81 29.39 14.53 -1.37
C LYS A 81 29.38 16.02 -1.04
N SER A 82 29.14 16.89 -2.03
CA SER A 82 29.07 18.33 -1.82
C SER A 82 27.97 18.72 -0.84
N MET A 83 26.76 18.17 -0.98
CA MET A 83 25.66 18.43 -0.06
C MET A 83 25.95 17.92 1.37
N TYR A 84 26.66 16.78 1.47
CA TYR A 84 27.07 16.23 2.75
C TYR A 84 28.11 17.11 3.46
N ASP A 85 29.07 17.64 2.72
CA ASP A 85 30.09 18.53 3.26
C ASP A 85 29.48 19.87 3.74
N GLU A 86 28.37 20.31 3.13
CA GLU A 86 27.64 21.52 3.51
C GLU A 86 26.73 21.35 4.72
N SER A 87 25.92 20.27 4.75
CA SER A 87 24.79 20.13 5.67
C SER A 87 24.78 18.84 6.51
N GLY A 88 25.77 17.96 6.32
CA GLY A 88 25.87 16.67 7.01
C GLY A 88 25.05 15.56 6.34
N MET A 89 24.56 14.61 7.13
CA MET A 89 23.83 13.46 6.58
C MET A 89 22.57 13.90 5.84
N LEU A 90 22.44 13.50 4.58
CA LEU A 90 21.26 13.82 3.78
C LEU A 90 20.06 12.97 4.18
N ARG A 91 18.87 13.58 4.11
CA ARG A 91 17.59 12.94 4.39
C ARG A 91 16.77 12.90 3.11
N TYR A 92 16.44 11.71 2.63
CA TYR A 92 15.61 11.51 1.44
C TYR A 92 14.32 10.83 1.85
N VAL A 93 13.19 11.33 1.33
CA VAL A 93 11.87 10.75 1.61
C VAL A 93 11.19 10.38 0.30
N GLU A 94 10.49 9.25 0.29
CA GLU A 94 9.73 8.78 -0.86
C GLU A 94 8.37 8.19 -0.44
N GLY A 95 7.37 8.35 -1.29
CA GLY A 95 6.00 7.93 -1.05
C GLY A 95 5.60 6.71 -1.90
N VAL A 96 4.97 5.73 -1.25
CA VAL A 96 4.34 4.58 -1.88
C VAL A 96 2.86 4.83 -2.00
N PHE A 97 2.38 4.86 -3.24
CA PHE A 97 0.96 4.96 -3.56
C PHE A 97 0.45 3.61 -4.05
N LEU A 98 -0.70 3.20 -3.55
CA LEU A 98 -1.31 1.92 -3.88
C LEU A 98 -2.62 2.11 -4.64
N CYS A 99 -2.90 1.19 -5.56
CA CYS A 99 -4.19 1.03 -6.21
C CYS A 99 -4.47 -0.46 -6.39
N HIS A 100 -5.56 -0.80 -7.07
CA HIS A 100 -5.73 -2.15 -7.56
C HIS A 100 -6.17 -2.20 -9.02
N GLU A 101 -5.82 -3.29 -9.68
CA GLU A 101 -6.40 -3.67 -10.97
C GLU A 101 -7.01 -5.06 -10.82
N PHE A 102 -8.25 -5.23 -11.27
CA PHE A 102 -8.98 -6.50 -11.19
C PHE A 102 -8.96 -7.13 -9.79
N GLY A 103 -9.04 -6.29 -8.75
CA GLY A 103 -8.98 -6.72 -7.36
C GLY A 103 -7.62 -7.29 -6.93
N THR A 104 -6.51 -6.89 -7.55
CA THR A 104 -5.14 -7.24 -7.13
C THR A 104 -4.38 -5.97 -6.76
N PRO A 105 -3.59 -5.91 -5.67
CA PRO A 105 -2.84 -4.71 -5.28
C PRO A 105 -1.66 -4.36 -6.20
N TYR A 106 -1.52 -3.08 -6.53
CA TYR A 106 -0.45 -2.51 -7.37
C TYR A 106 0.19 -1.33 -6.66
N VAL A 107 1.45 -1.07 -6.96
CA VAL A 107 2.21 0.11 -6.52
C VAL A 107 2.40 1.02 -7.72
N PHE A 108 2.15 2.32 -7.56
CA PHE A 108 2.52 3.29 -8.59
C PHE A 108 4.01 3.62 -8.54
N LEU A 109 4.68 3.54 -9.70
CA LEU A 109 6.09 3.85 -9.89
C LEU A 109 6.27 4.85 -11.04
N LEU A 110 7.25 5.74 -10.90
CA LEU A 110 7.71 6.58 -12.01
C LEU A 110 8.69 5.76 -12.85
N GLN A 111 8.34 5.53 -14.12
CA GLN A 111 9.21 5.00 -15.15
C GLN A 111 9.90 6.18 -15.86
N LEU A 112 11.23 6.14 -15.85
CA LEU A 112 12.12 7.05 -16.55
C LEU A 112 12.63 6.37 -17.84
N PRO A 113 13.29 7.14 -18.74
CA PRO A 113 13.99 6.56 -19.88
C PRO A 113 14.92 5.40 -19.48
N ASN A 114 15.17 4.48 -20.41
CA ASN A 114 15.94 3.25 -20.18
C ASN A 114 15.33 2.28 -19.15
N ASN A 115 14.00 2.32 -18.96
CA ASN A 115 13.29 1.46 -18.01
C ASN A 115 13.81 1.56 -16.58
N PHE A 116 14.23 2.76 -16.17
CA PHE A 116 14.60 3.02 -14.79
C PHE A 116 13.35 3.36 -13.98
N PHE A 117 13.12 2.65 -12.86
CA PHE A 117 11.95 2.83 -12.02
C PHE A 117 12.33 3.48 -10.69
N LYS A 118 11.49 4.40 -10.21
CA LYS A 118 11.64 5.00 -8.88
C LYS A 118 10.30 5.32 -8.24
N LEU A 119 10.31 5.44 -6.91
CA LEU A 119 9.21 6.05 -6.18
C LEU A 119 9.29 7.59 -6.29
N PRO A 120 8.15 8.29 -6.27
CA PRO A 120 8.13 9.74 -6.13
C PRO A 120 8.68 10.13 -4.76
N GLY A 121 9.60 11.09 -4.73
CA GLY A 121 10.32 11.48 -3.52
C GLY A 121 11.37 12.55 -3.80
N GLU A 122 11.95 13.09 -2.73
CA GLU A 122 12.97 14.15 -2.81
C GLU A 122 13.80 14.23 -1.51
N TYR A 123 14.93 14.93 -1.58
CA TYR A 123 15.66 15.35 -0.38
C TYR A 123 14.87 16.38 0.42
N LEU A 124 14.88 16.22 1.74
CA LEU A 124 14.40 17.22 2.67
C LEU A 124 15.46 18.32 2.85
N ASP A 125 14.99 19.53 3.13
CA ASP A 125 15.86 20.63 3.50
C ASP A 125 16.50 20.35 4.88
N PRO A 126 17.73 20.82 5.16
CA PRO A 126 18.43 20.48 6.41
C PRO A 126 17.67 20.91 7.68
N ASP A 127 16.89 21.97 7.59
CA ASP A 127 16.05 22.57 8.64
C ASP A 127 14.64 21.95 8.77
N GLU A 128 14.26 21.07 7.85
CA GLU A 128 12.96 20.40 7.86
C GLU A 128 12.84 19.42 9.05
N GLU A 129 12.08 19.72 10.08
CA GLU A 129 11.91 18.80 11.23
C GLU A 129 10.83 17.73 10.99
N ASP A 130 9.77 18.09 10.25
CA ASP A 130 8.63 17.20 9.97
C ASP A 130 8.87 16.43 8.67
N GLU A 131 9.37 15.19 8.80
CA GLU A 131 9.65 14.34 7.65
C GLU A 131 8.40 14.00 6.83
N GLU A 132 7.25 13.84 7.48
CA GLU A 132 5.98 13.47 6.83
C GLU A 132 5.37 14.67 6.11
N GLY A 133 5.30 15.83 6.78
CA GLY A 133 4.86 17.08 6.16
C GLY A 133 5.80 17.53 5.05
N GLY A 134 7.11 17.37 5.25
CA GLY A 134 8.13 17.59 4.23
C GLY A 134 7.91 16.69 3.00
N LEU A 135 7.68 15.39 3.21
CA LEU A 135 7.34 14.47 2.11
C LEU A 135 6.10 14.91 1.34
N LEU A 136 5.01 15.24 2.03
CA LEU A 136 3.76 15.66 1.39
C LEU A 136 3.96 16.93 0.54
N ARG A 137 4.74 17.91 1.03
CA ARG A 137 5.12 19.10 0.25
C ARG A 137 5.92 18.73 -1.00
N LYS A 138 6.98 17.92 -0.85
CA LYS A 138 7.80 17.51 -2.01
C LYS A 138 7.01 16.67 -3.02
N LEU A 139 6.08 15.83 -2.57
CA LEU A 139 5.17 15.09 -3.46
C LEU A 139 4.24 16.05 -4.20
N ALA A 140 3.70 17.07 -3.53
CA ALA A 140 2.81 18.06 -4.14
C ALA A 140 3.55 18.81 -5.26
N ASP A 141 4.75 19.29 -4.99
CA ASP A 141 5.60 19.97 -5.99
C ASP A 141 5.86 19.06 -7.21
N ARG A 142 6.06 17.75 -6.96
CA ARG A 142 6.41 16.78 -8.00
C ARG A 142 5.22 16.29 -8.82
N LEU A 143 4.04 16.12 -8.21
CA LEU A 143 2.90 15.41 -8.81
C LEU A 143 1.62 16.25 -8.91
N SER A 144 1.65 17.55 -8.59
CA SER A 144 0.52 18.48 -8.76
C SER A 144 0.80 19.53 -9.87
N PRO A 145 -0.22 20.26 -10.34
CA PRO A 145 -0.05 21.31 -11.35
C PRO A 145 0.84 22.45 -10.85
N GLU A 146 1.56 23.09 -11.76
CA GLU A 146 2.45 24.22 -11.43
C GLU A 146 1.68 25.50 -11.09
N ASN A 147 0.48 25.69 -11.66
CA ASN A 147 -0.30 26.92 -11.53
C ASN A 147 -1.13 27.00 -10.24
N GLY A 148 -1.02 26.02 -9.34
CA GLY A 148 -1.71 26.04 -8.04
C GLY A 148 -3.24 25.95 -8.10
N GLU A 149 -3.85 25.86 -9.29
CA GLU A 149 -5.30 25.82 -9.48
C GLU A 149 -5.96 24.59 -8.82
N ASP A 150 -5.20 23.52 -8.54
CA ASP A 150 -5.66 22.32 -7.83
C ASP A 150 -4.87 22.03 -6.54
N GLN A 151 -4.44 23.03 -5.77
CA GLN A 151 -3.78 22.80 -4.47
C GLN A 151 -4.66 22.04 -3.45
N GLU A 152 -5.97 21.96 -3.66
CA GLU A 152 -6.84 21.10 -2.86
C GLU A 152 -6.56 19.61 -3.06
N ASN A 153 -6.07 19.19 -4.24
CA ASN A 153 -5.76 17.79 -4.53
C ASN A 153 -4.62 17.28 -3.65
N SER A 154 -3.55 18.05 -3.50
CA SER A 154 -2.37 17.67 -2.71
C SER A 154 -2.64 17.66 -1.20
N LYS A 155 -3.64 18.44 -0.73
CA LYS A 155 -4.08 18.44 0.68
C LYS A 155 -4.83 17.18 1.09
N SER A 156 -5.24 16.34 0.13
CA SER A 156 -5.96 15.09 0.41
C SER A 156 -5.03 13.95 0.81
N TRP A 157 -3.73 14.03 0.49
CA TRP A 157 -2.77 12.99 0.82
C TRP A 157 -2.44 12.97 2.30
N LYS A 158 -2.35 11.75 2.84
CA LYS A 158 -1.99 11.51 4.23
C LYS A 158 -0.95 10.42 4.31
N VAL A 159 0.11 10.67 5.07
CA VAL A 159 1.06 9.61 5.44
C VAL A 159 0.35 8.66 6.41
N LEU A 160 0.49 7.36 6.16
CA LEU A 160 -0.11 6.31 7.00
C LEU A 160 0.92 5.67 7.92
N ASP A 161 2.05 5.24 7.37
CA ASP A 161 3.09 4.55 8.12
C ASP A 161 4.44 4.69 7.42
N CYS A 162 5.53 4.60 8.19
CA CYS A 162 6.89 4.47 7.67
C CYS A 162 7.16 2.98 7.38
N LEU A 163 7.30 2.63 6.10
CA LEU A 163 7.46 1.25 5.66
C LEU A 163 8.89 0.74 5.84
N ALA A 164 9.87 1.58 5.53
CA ALA A 164 11.27 1.18 5.52
C ALA A 164 12.21 2.35 5.69
N GLN A 165 13.41 2.05 6.19
CA GLN A 165 14.52 2.98 6.30
C GLN A 165 15.79 2.34 5.74
N TRP A 166 16.42 3.04 4.81
CA TRP A 166 17.62 2.61 4.11
C TRP A 166 18.77 3.58 4.39
N TRP A 167 19.94 3.03 4.65
CA TRP A 167 21.12 3.78 5.02
C TRP A 167 22.21 3.62 3.98
N ARG A 168 22.78 4.75 3.55
CA ARG A 168 23.98 4.78 2.71
C ARG A 168 25.20 5.09 3.59
N PRO A 169 26.12 4.15 3.81
CA PRO A 169 27.27 4.39 4.67
C PRO A 169 28.36 5.25 4.00
N ASN A 170 28.54 5.11 2.69
CA ASN A 170 29.62 5.71 1.90
C ASN A 170 29.10 6.42 0.64
N PHE A 171 29.93 7.16 -0.08
CA PHE A 171 29.58 7.79 -1.36
C PHE A 171 29.57 6.78 -2.52
N GLU A 172 28.76 5.75 -2.36
CA GLU A 172 28.60 4.62 -3.27
C GLU A 172 27.11 4.32 -3.46
N VAL A 173 26.75 3.52 -4.47
CA VAL A 173 25.35 3.25 -4.83
C VAL A 173 24.62 2.36 -3.82
N PHE A 174 25.35 1.52 -3.07
CA PHE A 174 24.76 0.56 -2.14
C PHE A 174 24.12 1.21 -0.91
N MET A 175 22.96 0.69 -0.52
CA MET A 175 22.27 1.05 0.72
C MET A 175 21.86 -0.23 1.46
N TYR A 176 21.71 -0.12 2.78
CA TYR A 176 21.35 -1.23 3.65
C TYR A 176 20.07 -0.91 4.42
N PRO A 177 19.17 -1.89 4.67
CA PRO A 177 17.94 -1.68 5.45
C PRO A 177 18.20 -1.63 6.96
N PHE A 178 19.43 -1.32 7.37
CA PHE A 178 19.90 -1.11 8.73
C PHE A 178 21.17 -0.25 8.65
N LEU A 179 21.56 0.38 9.76
CA LEU A 179 22.85 1.07 9.85
C LEU A 179 23.96 0.04 10.11
N PRO A 180 24.93 -0.18 9.20
CA PRO A 180 25.95 -1.20 9.41
C PRO A 180 26.84 -0.94 10.63
N PRO A 181 27.38 -1.99 11.30
CA PRO A 181 28.27 -1.83 12.44
C PRO A 181 29.47 -0.94 12.13
N HIS A 182 29.94 -0.19 13.12
CA HIS A 182 31.08 0.74 13.05
C HIS A 182 30.90 1.96 12.12
N ILE A 183 29.73 2.13 11.50
CA ILE A 183 29.39 3.35 10.74
C ILE A 183 28.81 4.40 11.69
N SER A 184 29.61 5.40 12.05
CA SER A 184 29.18 6.53 12.90
C SER A 184 28.69 7.75 12.13
N ARG A 185 29.00 7.84 10.83
CA ARG A 185 28.69 8.98 9.95
C ARG A 185 28.14 8.51 8.59
N PRO A 186 26.90 7.99 8.53
CA PRO A 186 26.26 7.64 7.26
C PRO A 186 26.05 8.89 6.39
N LYS A 187 26.03 8.72 5.07
CA LYS A 187 25.93 9.82 4.10
C LYS A 187 24.51 10.19 3.75
N GLU A 188 23.62 9.19 3.75
CA GLU A 188 22.21 9.37 3.42
C GLU A 188 21.37 8.42 4.27
N CYS A 189 20.28 8.94 4.82
CA CYS A 189 19.17 8.18 5.35
C CYS A 189 17.97 8.38 4.42
N LYS A 190 17.45 7.30 3.87
CA LYS A 190 16.26 7.30 3.03
C LYS A 190 15.11 6.65 3.77
N LYS A 191 13.95 7.30 3.83
CA LYS A 191 12.71 6.75 4.41
C LYS A 191 11.63 6.62 3.35
N THR A 192 10.95 5.48 3.38
CA THR A 192 9.86 5.14 2.46
C THR A 192 8.55 5.10 3.25
N PHE A 193 7.56 5.90 2.84
CA PHE A 193 6.29 6.03 3.57
C PHE A 193 5.12 5.54 2.73
N LEU A 194 4.12 4.93 3.37
CA LEU A 194 2.86 4.58 2.75
C LEU A 194 1.94 5.80 2.74
N ILE A 195 1.42 6.16 1.57
CA ILE A 195 0.52 7.31 1.41
C ILE A 195 -0.91 6.83 1.11
N SER A 196 -1.86 7.32 1.89
CA SER A 196 -3.28 7.11 1.63
C SER A 196 -3.72 7.95 0.44
N LEU A 197 -4.35 7.32 -0.54
CA LEU A 197 -5.02 8.00 -1.64
C LEU A 197 -6.53 8.15 -1.36
N PRO A 198 -7.14 9.28 -1.76
CA PRO A 198 -8.59 9.38 -1.83
C PRO A 198 -9.14 8.49 -2.96
N GLU A 199 -10.47 8.38 -3.04
CA GLU A 199 -11.15 7.56 -4.07
C GLU A 199 -10.79 7.99 -5.50
N LYS A 200 -10.63 9.30 -5.72
CA LYS A 200 -10.29 9.89 -7.02
C LYS A 200 -9.30 11.01 -6.81
N ILE A 201 -8.25 11.02 -7.64
CA ILE A 201 -7.29 12.10 -7.69
C ILE A 201 -6.66 12.18 -9.08
N ALA A 202 -6.21 13.37 -9.47
CA ALA A 202 -5.39 13.57 -10.65
C ALA A 202 -3.92 13.75 -10.25
N PHE A 203 -3.02 13.05 -10.92
CA PHE A 203 -1.58 13.21 -10.83
C PHE A 203 -1.07 13.94 -12.07
N PHE A 204 -0.18 14.91 -11.87
CA PHE A 204 0.47 15.67 -12.93
C PHE A 204 1.92 15.21 -13.06
N VAL A 205 2.15 14.36 -14.05
CA VAL A 205 3.43 13.66 -14.24
C VAL A 205 4.24 14.41 -15.31
N PRO A 206 5.55 14.63 -15.10
CA PRO A 206 6.40 15.20 -16.14
C PRO A 206 6.36 14.40 -17.44
N SER A 207 6.31 15.09 -18.58
CA SER A 207 6.17 14.46 -19.92
C SER A 207 7.28 13.47 -20.31
N ASN A 208 8.44 13.55 -19.65
CA ASN A 208 9.56 12.63 -19.84
C ASN A 208 9.55 11.43 -18.89
N MET A 209 8.47 11.24 -18.11
CA MET A 209 8.26 10.11 -17.21
C MET A 209 6.86 9.53 -17.44
N THR A 210 6.66 8.29 -17.00
CA THR A 210 5.34 7.65 -17.00
C THR A 210 5.04 7.14 -15.61
N PHE A 211 3.83 7.40 -15.10
CA PHE A 211 3.41 6.89 -13.80
C PHE A 211 2.61 5.61 -14.00
N LEU A 212 3.20 4.49 -13.59
CA LEU A 212 2.78 3.14 -13.96
C LEU A 212 2.38 2.36 -12.72
N ALA A 213 1.25 1.66 -12.79
CA ALA A 213 0.87 0.69 -11.78
C ALA A 213 1.63 -0.62 -12.03
N VAL A 214 2.39 -1.08 -11.04
CA VAL A 214 3.13 -2.35 -11.10
C VAL A 214 2.61 -3.29 -10.01
N PRO A 215 2.21 -4.53 -10.35
CA PRO A 215 1.65 -5.45 -9.37
C PRO A 215 2.73 -5.94 -8.40
N LEU A 216 2.34 -6.24 -7.16
CA LEU A 216 3.28 -6.69 -6.13
C LEU A 216 4.05 -7.97 -6.53
N PHE A 217 3.42 -8.87 -7.30
CA PHE A 217 4.08 -10.11 -7.75
C PHE A 217 5.17 -9.86 -8.81
N GLU A 218 5.12 -8.75 -9.56
CA GLU A 218 6.17 -8.39 -10.53
C GLU A 218 7.38 -7.76 -9.84
N LEU A 219 7.15 -7.06 -8.72
CA LEU A 219 8.20 -6.51 -7.87
C LEU A 219 8.91 -7.59 -7.04
N TYR A 220 8.17 -8.60 -6.60
CA TYR A 220 8.71 -9.66 -5.74
C TYR A 220 9.85 -10.42 -6.43
N ASP A 221 10.99 -10.52 -5.74
CA ASP A 221 12.18 -11.26 -6.17
C ASP A 221 12.72 -10.89 -7.57
N ASN A 222 12.64 -9.60 -7.93
CA ASN A 222 13.09 -9.09 -9.24
C ASN A 222 14.12 -7.93 -9.18
N PRO A 223 15.20 -8.05 -8.39
CA PRO A 223 16.14 -6.95 -8.15
C PRO A 223 16.90 -6.54 -9.41
N ALA A 224 17.02 -7.42 -10.41
CA ALA A 224 17.66 -7.11 -11.69
C ALA A 224 16.94 -6.00 -12.46
N ARG A 225 15.61 -5.91 -12.33
CA ARG A 225 14.79 -4.91 -13.02
C ARG A 225 14.45 -3.70 -12.16
N TYR A 226 14.08 -3.92 -10.89
CA TYR A 226 13.57 -2.85 -10.02
C TYR A 226 14.54 -2.42 -8.91
N GLY A 227 15.67 -3.11 -8.78
CA GLY A 227 16.62 -2.88 -7.68
C GLY A 227 16.12 -3.40 -6.32
N PRO A 228 17.01 -3.45 -5.32
CA PRO A 228 16.72 -4.11 -4.06
C PRO A 228 15.63 -3.41 -3.22
N GLN A 229 15.48 -2.09 -3.36
CA GLN A 229 14.54 -1.31 -2.55
C GLN A 229 13.09 -1.53 -2.99
N LEU A 230 12.81 -1.46 -4.30
CA LEU A 230 11.46 -1.65 -4.82
C LEU A 230 11.01 -3.10 -4.71
N CYS A 231 11.92 -4.06 -4.91
CA CYS A 231 11.62 -5.48 -4.73
C CYS A 231 11.33 -5.88 -3.27
N ALA A 232 11.71 -5.04 -2.31
CA ALA A 232 11.37 -5.26 -0.91
C ALA A 232 9.97 -4.77 -0.53
N LEU A 233 9.31 -3.96 -1.37
CA LEU A 233 7.96 -3.44 -1.09
C LEU A 233 6.93 -4.54 -0.79
N PRO A 234 6.86 -5.67 -1.53
CA PRO A 234 5.95 -6.75 -1.18
C PRO A 234 6.14 -7.28 0.24
N HIS A 235 7.39 -7.32 0.75
CA HIS A 235 7.66 -7.73 2.13
C HIS A 235 7.11 -6.71 3.13
N TYR A 236 7.37 -5.41 2.92
CA TYR A 236 6.91 -4.35 3.82
C TYR A 236 5.38 -4.23 3.84
N LEU A 237 4.75 -4.45 2.69
CA LEU A 237 3.32 -4.33 2.50
C LEU A 237 2.54 -5.57 2.99
N SER A 238 3.21 -6.72 3.17
CA SER A 238 2.57 -7.98 3.60
C SER A 238 1.90 -7.93 4.98
N ARG A 239 2.23 -6.94 5.82
CA ARG A 239 1.63 -6.75 7.15
C ARG A 239 0.24 -6.12 7.12
N TYR A 240 -0.18 -5.53 6.00
CA TYR A 240 -1.47 -4.84 5.86
C TYR A 240 -2.54 -5.77 5.28
N ASN A 241 -3.80 -5.50 5.63
CA ASN A 241 -4.94 -6.07 4.94
C ASN A 241 -5.35 -5.14 3.79
N PHE A 242 -5.34 -5.58 2.54
CA PHE A 242 -5.85 -4.79 1.42
C PHE A 242 -7.33 -5.08 1.20
N GLU A 243 -8.13 -4.03 1.11
CA GLU A 243 -9.53 -4.09 0.70
C GLU A 243 -9.69 -3.38 -0.64
N CYS A 244 -9.84 -4.13 -1.72
CA CYS A 244 -10.06 -3.57 -3.04
C CYS A 244 -11.56 -3.32 -3.24
N VAL A 245 -11.93 -2.11 -3.66
CA VAL A 245 -13.34 -1.72 -3.84
C VAL A 245 -13.65 -1.35 -5.29
N ASP A 246 -14.88 -1.59 -5.73
CA ASP A 246 -15.34 -1.08 -7.02
C ASP A 246 -15.65 0.44 -6.96
N LYS A 247 -16.10 0.99 -8.09
CA LYS A 247 -16.55 2.38 -8.22
C LYS A 247 -17.72 2.78 -7.31
N ASN A 248 -18.42 1.83 -6.71
CA ASN A 248 -19.52 2.06 -5.78
C ASN A 248 -19.09 1.84 -4.32
N GLY A 249 -17.81 1.59 -4.07
CA GLY A 249 -17.28 1.29 -2.74
C GLY A 249 -17.55 -0.14 -2.26
N VAL A 250 -18.03 -1.03 -3.13
CA VAL A 250 -18.28 -2.44 -2.79
C VAL A 250 -16.98 -3.21 -2.85
N VAL A 251 -16.68 -3.97 -1.79
CA VAL A 251 -15.48 -4.80 -1.72
C VAL A 251 -15.51 -5.90 -2.78
N VAL A 252 -14.54 -5.90 -3.69
CA VAL A 252 -14.38 -6.91 -4.75
C VAL A 252 -13.35 -7.97 -4.41
N SER A 253 -12.37 -7.65 -3.57
CA SER A 253 -11.38 -8.60 -3.06
C SER A 253 -10.73 -8.11 -1.77
N GLN A 254 -10.20 -9.06 -0.99
CA GLN A 254 -9.48 -8.80 0.26
C GLN A 254 -8.20 -9.65 0.33
N PHE A 255 -7.11 -9.06 0.83
CA PHE A 255 -5.81 -9.73 1.01
C PHE A 255 -5.29 -9.47 2.43
N PRO A 256 -5.10 -10.48 3.29
CA PRO A 256 -5.51 -11.86 3.09
C PRO A 256 -7.04 -11.97 2.92
N GLY A 257 -7.51 -13.04 2.26
CA GLY A 257 -8.94 -13.30 2.17
C GLY A 257 -9.58 -13.39 3.56
N SER A 258 -10.91 -13.30 3.62
CA SER A 258 -11.64 -13.38 4.89
C SER A 258 -11.22 -14.61 5.70
N ALA A 259 -11.17 -14.44 7.02
CA ALA A 259 -10.70 -15.46 7.94
C ALA A 259 -11.39 -16.81 7.66
N PRO A 260 -10.66 -17.93 7.73
CA PRO A 260 -11.30 -19.22 7.68
C PRO A 260 -12.30 -19.28 8.84
N TYR A 261 -13.57 -19.57 8.53
CA TYR A 261 -14.66 -19.75 9.51
C TYR A 261 -15.27 -18.50 10.16
N GLN A 262 -15.65 -17.48 9.38
CA GLN A 262 -16.62 -16.49 9.86
C GLN A 262 -18.07 -16.98 9.68
N GLN A 263 -18.77 -17.13 10.80
CA GLN A 263 -20.21 -17.36 10.84
C GLN A 263 -20.91 -16.01 10.61
N LYS A 264 -21.56 -15.81 9.45
CA LYS A 264 -22.44 -14.66 9.25
C LYS A 264 -23.76 -14.96 9.96
N ASP A 265 -24.01 -14.28 11.08
CA ASP A 265 -25.35 -14.14 11.62
C ASP A 265 -26.16 -13.26 10.66
N GLY A 266 -27.18 -13.83 10.00
CA GLY A 266 -28.17 -13.05 9.27
C GLY A 266 -28.51 -13.55 7.86
N GLU A 267 -29.72 -14.10 7.77
CA GLU A 267 -30.63 -14.12 6.61
C GLU A 267 -30.16 -14.71 5.27
N SER A 268 -30.60 -15.94 5.01
CA SER A 268 -31.12 -16.29 3.68
C SER A 268 -32.31 -17.22 3.82
N LYS A 269 -33.50 -16.73 3.43
CA LYS A 269 -34.69 -17.55 3.20
C LYS A 269 -34.41 -18.42 1.97
N LEU A 270 -34.41 -19.74 2.15
CA LEU A 270 -34.60 -20.68 1.05
C LEU A 270 -36.10 -20.95 0.91
N GLN A 271 -36.66 -20.57 -0.23
CA GLN A 271 -37.91 -21.12 -0.73
C GLN A 271 -37.69 -22.59 -1.12
N ALA A 272 -38.77 -23.37 -0.96
CA ALA A 272 -38.85 -24.82 -0.84
C ALA A 272 -38.17 -25.63 -1.95
#